data_AF-A0A9X3EF64-F1
#
_entry.id   AF-A0A9X3EF64-F1
#
_cell.length_a   1.000
_cell.length_b   1.000
_cell.length_c   1.000
_cell.angle_alpha   90.00
_cell.angle_beta   90.00
_cell.angle_gamma   90.00
#
_symmetry.space_group_name_H-M   'P 1'
#
loop_
_entity.id
_entity.type
_entity.pdbx_description
1 polymer ?
#
loop_
_entity_poly.entity_id
_entity_poly.type
_entity_poly.pdbx_seq_one_letter_code
_entity_poly.pdbx_strand_id
1 'polypeptide(L)' 'MASASKTPATATETVVLAKPHTHQGKAFKPGEKLTVTVATANWLRSEGVVEAVAAMPATAQ' A
#
# COMPACT_ATOMS: atom_id res chain seq x y z
N MET A 1 10.24 -16.97 -22.15
CA MET A 1 9.25 -16.02 -21.62
C MET A 1 9.22 -16.21 -20.11
N ALA A 2 9.96 -15.38 -19.36
CA ALA A 2 9.95 -15.40 -17.89
C ALA A 2 9.90 -13.95 -17.41
N SER A 3 8.87 -13.69 -16.62
CA SER A 3 8.43 -12.40 -16.08
C SER A 3 9.51 -11.71 -15.24
N ALA A 4 9.65 -10.38 -15.38
CA ALA A 4 10.07 -9.50 -14.29
C ALA A 4 9.79 -8.02 -14.63
N SER A 5 8.77 -7.49 -13.95
CA SER A 5 8.83 -6.23 -13.20
C SER A 5 9.12 -4.93 -13.96
N LYS A 6 8.07 -4.36 -14.57
CA LYS A 6 8.07 -2.96 -14.98
C LYS A 6 8.02 -2.04 -13.75
N THR A 7 9.18 -1.53 -13.37
CA THR A 7 9.50 -0.57 -12.30
C THR A 7 8.53 0.63 -12.28
N PRO A 8 8.02 1.03 -11.10
CA PRO A 8 8.54 2.23 -10.45
C PRO A 8 8.94 1.94 -8.99
N ALA A 9 10.14 1.40 -8.79
CA ALA A 9 10.75 1.23 -7.47
C ALA A 9 11.08 2.56 -6.78
N THR A 10 11.09 3.68 -7.52
CA THR A 10 11.41 5.01 -6.99
C THR A 10 10.20 5.77 -6.46
N ALA A 11 8.98 5.42 -6.90
CA ALA A 11 7.76 6.07 -6.43
C ALA A 11 7.25 5.34 -5.19
N THR A 12 7.25 6.04 -4.05
CA THR A 12 6.61 5.60 -2.83
C THR A 12 5.25 6.26 -2.65
N GLU A 13 4.31 5.52 -2.08
CA GLU A 13 2.99 6.02 -1.70
C GLU A 13 2.65 5.56 -0.28
N THR A 14 1.78 6.33 0.38
CA THR A 14 1.31 6.02 1.72
C THR A 14 -0.02 5.30 1.64
N VAL A 15 -0.06 4.07 2.14
CA VAL A 15 -1.26 3.23 2.22
C VAL A 15 -1.70 3.07 3.67
N VAL A 16 -2.99 2.87 3.91
CA VAL A 16 -3.55 2.59 5.24
C VAL A 16 -3.76 1.09 5.38
N LEU A 17 -3.20 0.48 6.41
CA LEU A 17 -3.33 -0.95 6.65
C LEU A 17 -4.76 -1.31 7.08
N ALA A 18 -5.38 -2.30 6.43
CA ALA A 18 -6.63 -2.92 6.89
C ALA A 18 -6.35 -3.99 7.95
N LYS A 19 -5.16 -4.60 7.89
CA LYS A 19 -4.75 -5.74 8.71
C LYS A 19 -3.38 -5.49 9.35
N PRO A 20 -3.05 -6.14 10.48
CA PRO A 20 -1.73 -6.04 11.07
C PRO A 20 -0.66 -6.50 10.06
N HIS A 21 0.40 -5.72 9.87
CA HIS A 21 1.47 -6.03 8.94
C HIS A 21 2.83 -5.65 9.53
N THR A 22 3.85 -6.49 9.34
CA THR A 22 5.20 -6.19 9.78
C THR A 22 6.02 -5.70 8.60
N HIS A 23 6.48 -4.45 8.65
CA HIS A 23 7.31 -3.85 7.62
C HIS A 23 8.67 -3.43 8.19
N GLN A 24 9.76 -3.92 7.58
CA GLN A 24 11.13 -3.69 8.06
C GLN A 24 11.35 -4.02 9.55
N GLY A 25 10.69 -5.08 10.04
CA GLY A 25 10.78 -5.50 11.44
C GLY A 25 9.95 -4.67 12.43
N LYS A 26 9.22 -3.66 11.97
CA LYS A 26 8.22 -2.93 12.77
C LYS A 26 6.84 -3.49 12.51
N ALA A 27 6.13 -3.85 13.57
CA ALA A 27 4.72 -4.23 13.48
C ALA A 27 3.86 -2.97 13.36
N PHE A 28 3.00 -2.95 12.35
CA PHE A 28 2.01 -1.92 12.12
C PHE A 28 0.62 -2.49 12.33
N LYS A 29 -0.28 -1.66 12.84
CA LYS A 29 -1.66 -2.04 13.17
C LYS A 29 -2.62 -1.65 12.03
N PRO A 30 -3.80 -2.28 11.95
CA PRO A 30 -4.90 -1.76 11.16
C PRO A 30 -5.15 -0.28 11.47
N GLY A 31 -5.37 0.53 10.44
CA GLY A 31 -5.53 1.99 10.51
C GLY A 31 -4.21 2.77 10.48
N GLU A 32 -3.05 2.13 10.61
CA GLU A 32 -1.77 2.82 10.49
C GLU A 32 -1.38 3.07 9.03
N LYS A 33 -0.71 4.20 8.81
CA LYS A 33 -0.18 4.62 7.53
C LYS A 33 1.21 4.01 7.33
N LEU A 34 1.37 3.29 6.23
CA LEU A 34 2.64 2.69 5.83
C LEU A 34 3.08 3.28 4.49
N THR A 35 4.28 3.82 4.43
CA THR A 35 4.89 4.28 3.17
C THR A 35 5.63 3.12 2.53
N VAL A 36 5.16 2.69 1.36
CA VAL A 36 5.76 1.60 0.59
C VAL A 36 5.92 2.04 -0.87
N THR A 37 6.63 1.26 -1.68
CA THR A 37 6.66 1.52 -3.13
C THR A 37 5.29 1.30 -3.76
N VAL A 38 4.99 1.98 -4.86
CA VAL A 38 3.73 1.81 -5.61
C VAL A 38 3.49 0.34 -6.01
N ALA A 39 4.56 -0.39 -6.32
CA ALA A 39 4.46 -1.83 -6.60
C ALA A 39 4.00 -2.63 -5.36
N THR A 40 4.60 -2.36 -4.19
CA THR A 40 4.20 -2.99 -2.93
C THR A 40 2.79 -2.57 -2.52
N ALA A 41 2.41 -1.31 -2.68
CA ALA A 41 1.06 -0.83 -2.40
C ALA A 41 0.01 -1.55 -3.26
N ASN A 42 0.26 -1.73 -4.55
CA ASN A 42 -0.63 -2.51 -5.42
C ASN A 42 -0.73 -3.98 -4.99
N TRP A 43 0.39 -4.60 -4.65
CA TRP A 43 0.38 -5.96 -4.10
C TRP A 43 -0.42 -6.05 -2.79
N LEU A 44 -0.19 -5.13 -1.85
CA LEU A 44 -0.93 -5.07 -0.58
C LEU A 44 -2.44 -4.85 -0.79
N ARG A 45 -2.84 -4.04 -1.77
CA ARG A 45 -4.25 -3.83 -2.14
C ARG A 45 -4.85 -5.11 -2.71
N SER A 46 -4.13 -5.79 -3.61
CA SER A 46 -4.56 -7.05 -4.20
C SER A 46 -4.74 -8.16 -3.16
N GLU A 47 -3.88 -8.19 -2.14
CA GLU A 47 -3.95 -9.14 -1.03
C GLU A 47 -4.97 -8.72 0.05
N GLY A 48 -5.59 -7.54 -0.07
CA GLY A 48 -6.53 -7.00 0.93
C GLY A 48 -5.88 -6.67 2.28
N VAL A 49 -4.57 -6.39 2.29
CA VAL A 49 -3.79 -6.04 3.49
C VAL A 49 -3.94 -4.56 3.84
N VAL A 50 -4.12 -3.72 2.83
CA VAL A 50 -4.40 -2.29 2.99
C VAL A 50 -5.84 -2.02 2.64
N GLU A 51 -6.45 -1.09 3.36
CA GLU A 51 -7.71 -0.49 2.93
C GLU A 51 -7.41 0.06 1.54
N ALA A 52 -8.24 -0.30 0.55
CA ALA A 52 -8.33 0.54 -0.62
C ALA A 52 -8.77 1.89 -0.06
N VAL A 53 -7.81 2.78 0.19
CA VAL A 53 -8.10 4.19 0.26
C VAL A 53 -8.59 4.47 -1.16
N ALA A 54 -9.88 4.22 -1.38
CA ALA A 54 -10.68 5.03 -2.23
C ALA A 54 -10.22 6.42 -1.84
N ALA A 55 -9.40 7.03 -2.73
CA ALA A 55 -9.09 8.43 -2.65
C ALA A 55 -10.38 9.07 -2.15
N MET A 56 -10.30 9.67 -0.96
CA MET A 56 -11.47 10.25 -0.30
C MET A 56 -12.33 10.85 -1.40
N PRO A 57 -13.66 10.58 -1.48
CA PRO A 57 -14.45 11.37 -2.39
C PRO A 57 -14.08 12.80 -2.05
N ALA A 58 -13.67 13.57 -3.06
CA ALA A 58 -13.64 15.00 -2.91
C ALA A 58 -15.05 15.37 -2.43
N THR A 59 -15.22 15.50 -1.11
CA THR A 59 -16.37 16.19 -0.58
C THR A 59 -16.20 17.58 -1.16
N ALA A 60 -17.05 17.84 -2.14
CA ALA A 60 -17.28 19.13 -2.73
C ALA A 60 -17.35 20.16 -1.60
N GLN A 61 -16.60 21.23 -1.80
CA GLN A 61 -16.67 22.44 -0.99
C GLN A 61 -18.01 23.12 -1.22
#